data_AF-A0A7Y0CIN1-F1
#
_entry.id   AF-A0A7Y0CIN1-F1
#
_cell.length_a   1.000
_cell.length_b   1.000
_cell.length_c   1.000
_cell.angle_alpha   90.00
_cell.angle_beta   90.00
_cell.angle_gamma   90.00
#
_symmetry.space_group_name_H-M   'P 1'
#
loop_
_entity.id
_entity.type
_entity.pdbx_description
1 polymer ?
#
loop_
_entity_poly.entity_id
_entity_poly.type
_entity_poly.pdbx_seq_one_letter_code
_entity_poly.pdbx_strand_id
1 'polypeptide(L)'
;MHAFDAPPAPWAAGHRGVDLAASDGAPVLAPAGGIVTFAGPVAGRPVVVVSHPDGRRSSLEPVIGSVPVGEPVTGGQLVGTLADIATHCAPRRCLHWGVRDGETYLDPMSLLPLHGPVVLLPLDE
;
A
#
# COMPACT_ATOMS: atom_id res chain seq x y z
N MET A 1 10.63 7.85 2.84
CA MET A 1 9.59 7.39 1.90
C MET A 1 10.19 7.44 0.51
N HIS A 2 9.97 6.41 -0.30
CA HIS A 2 10.21 6.47 -1.74
C HIS A 2 8.86 6.69 -2.43
N ALA A 3 8.75 7.77 -3.19
CA ALA A 3 7.48 8.24 -3.74
C ALA A 3 7.08 7.45 -4.99
N PHE A 4 5.79 7.52 -5.33
CA PHE A 4 5.27 6.98 -6.58
C PHE A 4 5.95 7.62 -7.80
N ASP A 5 6.25 6.80 -8.79
CA ASP A 5 6.81 7.21 -10.07
C ASP A 5 6.08 6.46 -11.19
N ALA A 6 5.24 7.18 -11.92
CA ALA A 6 4.38 6.60 -12.94
C ALA A 6 5.24 6.04 -14.09
N PRO A 7 5.12 4.74 -14.44
CA PRO A 7 5.88 4.19 -15.53
C PRO A 7 5.41 4.81 -16.86
N PRO A 8 6.31 5.18 -17.79
CA PRO A 8 5.95 5.82 -19.05
C PRO A 8 5.17 4.91 -20.01
N ALA A 9 5.15 3.61 -19.74
CA ALA A 9 4.31 2.61 -20.38
C ALA A 9 3.95 1.51 -19.37
N PRO A 10 2.86 0.73 -19.57
CA PRO A 10 2.42 -0.28 -18.61
C PRO A 10 3.49 -1.32 -18.21
N TRP A 11 4.42 -1.63 -19.11
CA TRP A 11 5.53 -2.57 -18.91
C TRP A 11 6.88 -1.90 -18.59
N ALA A 12 6.95 -0.57 -18.61
CA ALA A 12 8.20 0.14 -18.34
C ALA A 12 8.55 0.13 -16.84
N ALA A 13 9.81 0.43 -16.54
CA ALA A 13 10.23 0.69 -15.16
C ALA A 13 9.51 1.92 -14.60
N GLY A 14 9.39 1.95 -13.28
CA GLY A 14 8.70 2.98 -12.50
C GLY A 14 8.43 2.45 -11.10
N HIS A 15 7.91 3.30 -10.23
CA HIS A 15 7.57 2.94 -8.86
C HIS A 15 6.05 2.98 -8.66
N ARG A 16 5.42 1.80 -8.79
CA ARG A 16 3.95 1.60 -8.87
C ARG A 16 3.24 1.66 -7.51
N GLY A 17 3.82 2.40 -6.57
CA GLY A 17 3.33 2.55 -5.20
C GLY A 17 4.25 3.47 -4.42
N VAL A 18 4.21 3.39 -3.10
CA VAL A 18 5.14 4.09 -2.20
C VAL A 18 5.82 3.13 -1.26
N ASP A 19 7.08 3.42 -0.91
CA ASP A 19 7.79 2.67 0.13
C ASP A 19 7.81 3.48 1.42
N LEU A 20 7.21 2.91 2.45
CA LEU A 20 7.12 3.45 3.79
C LEU A 20 8.14 2.76 4.67
N ALA A 21 9.03 3.52 5.31
CA ALA A 21 10.01 2.95 6.22
C ALA A 21 9.30 2.26 7.39
N ALA A 22 9.68 1.01 7.67
CA ALA A 22 9.10 0.19 8.72
C ALA A 22 10.17 -0.77 9.24
N SER A 23 9.97 -1.33 10.43
CA SER A 23 10.86 -2.36 10.99
C SER A 23 10.37 -3.76 10.64
N ASP A 24 11.26 -4.76 10.67
CA ASP A 24 10.88 -6.16 10.55
C ASP A 24 9.84 -6.55 11.61
N GLY A 25 8.83 -7.33 11.22
CA GLY A 25 7.73 -7.72 12.09
C GLY A 25 6.74 -6.59 12.44
N ALA A 26 6.93 -5.37 11.91
CA ALA A 26 6.00 -4.27 12.18
C ALA A 26 4.56 -4.63 11.75
N PRO A 27 3.54 -4.25 12.54
CA PRO A 27 2.15 -4.48 12.16
C PRO A 27 1.81 -3.70 10.90
N VAL A 28 1.14 -4.36 9.96
CA VAL A 28 0.62 -3.75 8.73
C VAL A 28 -0.88 -3.72 8.78
N LEU A 29 -1.45 -2.53 8.58
CA LEU A 29 -2.88 -2.27 8.68
C LEU A 29 -3.49 -2.10 7.29
N ALA A 30 -4.77 -2.42 7.15
CA ALA A 30 -5.54 -2.13 5.95
C ALA A 30 -5.65 -0.60 5.78
N PRO A 31 -5.28 -0.03 4.62
CA PRO A 31 -5.36 1.41 4.39
C PRO A 31 -6.81 1.92 4.33
N ALA A 32 -7.75 1.06 3.92
CA ALA A 32 -9.17 1.32 3.89
C ALA A 32 -9.94 -0.01 4.02
N GLY A 33 -11.25 0.08 4.29
CA GLY A 33 -12.11 -1.10 4.38
C GLY A 33 -12.26 -1.83 3.04
N GLY A 34 -12.44 -3.14 3.07
CA GLY A 34 -12.54 -3.98 1.88
C GLY A 34 -12.55 -5.46 2.19
N ILE A 35 -12.27 -6.28 1.18
CA ILE A 35 -12.14 -7.74 1.29
C ILE A 35 -10.69 -8.14 0.96
N VAL A 36 -10.09 -9.01 1.77
CA VAL A 36 -8.80 -9.61 1.41
C VAL A 36 -9.01 -10.55 0.22
N THR A 37 -8.51 -10.18 -0.95
CA THR A 37 -8.68 -10.95 -2.19
C THR A 37 -7.46 -11.80 -2.53
N PHE A 38 -6.33 -11.56 -1.88
CA PHE A 38 -5.13 -12.37 -2.03
C PHE A 38 -4.26 -12.27 -0.77
N ALA A 39 -3.68 -13.40 -0.35
CA ALA A 39 -2.66 -13.48 0.69
C ALA A 39 -1.74 -14.65 0.35
N GLY A 40 -0.51 -14.37 -0.06
CA GLY A 40 0.40 -15.42 -0.52
C GLY A 40 1.66 -14.90 -1.22
N PRO A 41 2.54 -15.80 -1.69
CA PRO A 41 3.77 -15.40 -2.36
C PRO A 41 3.55 -14.93 -3.80
N VAL A 42 4.22 -13.85 -4.18
CA VAL A 42 4.39 -13.37 -5.56
C VAL A 42 5.88 -13.21 -5.80
N ALA A 43 6.44 -13.96 -6.77
CA ALA A 43 7.88 -13.96 -7.05
C ALA A 43 8.77 -14.13 -5.79
N GLY A 44 8.32 -14.95 -4.84
CA GLY A 44 9.04 -15.21 -3.58
C GLY A 44 8.82 -14.18 -2.46
N ARG A 45 7.99 -13.16 -2.67
CA ARG A 45 7.66 -12.12 -1.67
C ARG A 45 6.23 -12.33 -1.16
N PRO A 46 5.98 -12.30 0.15
CA PRO A 46 4.61 -12.42 0.65
C PRO A 46 3.84 -11.11 0.39
N VAL A 47 2.65 -11.21 -0.18
CA VAL A 47 1.81 -10.07 -0.56
C VAL A 47 0.41 -10.26 0.00
N VAL A 48 -0.18 -9.17 0.49
CA VAL A 48 -1.61 -9.08 0.82
C VAL A 48 -2.27 -8.09 -0.13
N VAL A 49 -3.41 -8.46 -0.70
CA VAL A 49 -4.24 -7.57 -1.52
C VAL A 49 -5.61 -7.40 -0.89
N VAL A 50 -6.01 -6.14 -0.69
CA VAL A 50 -7.36 -5.75 -0.26
C VAL A 50 -8.09 -5.10 -1.43
N SER A 51 -9.23 -5.66 -1.82
CA SER A 51 -10.13 -5.03 -2.79
C SER A 51 -11.17 -4.18 -2.06
N HIS A 52 -11.32 -2.93 -2.50
CA HIS A 52 -12.16 -1.93 -1.85
C HIS A 52 -13.53 -1.81 -2.55
N PRO A 53 -14.58 -1.33 -1.85
CA PRO A 53 -15.93 -1.20 -2.41
C PRO A 53 -16.03 -0.27 -3.63
N ASP A 54 -15.08 0.66 -3.79
CA ASP A 54 -15.01 1.59 -4.91
C ASP A 54 -14.31 1.01 -6.16
N GLY A 55 -13.96 -0.28 -6.14
CA GLY A 55 -13.32 -0.98 -7.25
C GLY A 55 -11.78 -0.94 -7.22
N ARG A 56 -11.18 -0.13 -6.34
CA ARG A 56 -9.72 -0.05 -6.20
C ARG A 56 -9.16 -1.24 -5.45
N ARG A 57 -7.88 -1.53 -5.64
CA ARG A 57 -7.15 -2.59 -4.93
C ARG A 57 -5.88 -2.03 -4.31
N SER A 58 -5.67 -2.30 -3.03
CA SER A 58 -4.41 -2.04 -2.35
C SER A 58 -3.56 -3.32 -2.29
N SER A 59 -2.32 -3.26 -2.74
CA SER A 59 -1.32 -4.33 -2.57
C SER A 59 -0.28 -3.91 -1.55
N LEU A 60 0.04 -4.81 -0.61
CA LEU A 60 0.93 -4.59 0.52
C LEU A 60 2.02 -5.66 0.50
N GLU A 61 3.29 -5.25 0.39
CA GLU A 61 4.42 -6.19 0.37
C GLU A 61 5.69 -5.61 1.02
N PRO A 62 6.59 -6.42 1.58
CA PRO A 62 6.41 -7.84 1.85
C PRO A 62 5.65 -8.08 3.16
N VAL A 63 4.42 -8.61 3.10
CA VAL A 63 3.53 -8.76 4.26
C VAL A 63 3.09 -10.20 4.43
N ILE A 64 3.42 -10.78 5.59
CA ILE A 64 2.89 -12.08 6.02
C ILE A 64 1.47 -11.86 6.49
N GLY A 65 0.50 -12.25 5.68
CA GLY A 65 -0.92 -12.04 5.95
C GLY A 65 -1.42 -12.84 7.17
N SER A 66 -2.24 -12.20 8.00
CA SER A 66 -2.92 -12.81 9.15
C SER A 66 -4.43 -12.95 8.98
N VAL A 67 -4.99 -12.38 7.91
CA VAL A 67 -6.42 -12.41 7.59
C VAL A 67 -6.65 -13.36 6.41
N PRO A 68 -7.58 -14.33 6.50
CA PRO A 68 -7.90 -15.23 5.39
C PRO A 68 -8.42 -14.50 4.15
N VAL A 69 -8.16 -15.08 2.96
CA VAL A 69 -8.77 -14.62 1.71
C VAL A 69 -10.29 -14.81 1.78
N GLY A 70 -11.04 -13.79 1.36
CA GLY A 70 -12.50 -13.73 1.40
C GLY A 70 -13.05 -12.98 2.61
N GLU A 71 -12.23 -12.70 3.62
CA GLU A 71 -12.67 -12.01 4.84
C GLU A 71 -12.70 -10.48 4.67
N PRO A 72 -13.70 -9.81 5.26
CA PRO A 72 -13.75 -8.36 5.31
C PRO A 72 -12.75 -7.79 6.32
N VAL A 73 -12.27 -6.59 5.99
CA VAL A 73 -11.41 -5.78 6.86
C VAL A 73 -11.95 -4.35 6.92
N THR A 74 -11.79 -3.70 8.07
CA THR A 74 -12.04 -2.27 8.23
C THR A 74 -10.75 -1.47 8.03
N GLY A 75 -10.87 -0.17 7.71
CA GLY A 75 -9.70 0.71 7.66
C GLY A 75 -9.00 0.75 9.01
N GLY A 76 -7.68 0.56 9.03
CA GLY A 76 -6.89 0.46 10.26
C GLY A 76 -6.87 -0.92 10.91
N GLN A 77 -7.59 -1.92 10.38
CA GLN A 77 -7.52 -3.30 10.88
C GLN A 77 -6.17 -3.95 10.53
N LEU A 78 -5.61 -4.72 11.47
CA LEU A 78 -4.41 -5.50 11.23
C LEU A 78 -4.65 -6.55 10.13
N VAL A 79 -3.80 -6.55 9.10
CA VAL A 79 -3.85 -7.52 7.99
C VAL A 79 -2.64 -8.45 7.93
N GLY A 80 -1.58 -8.13 8.67
CA GLY A 80 -0.38 -8.96 8.73
C GLY A 80 0.79 -8.24 9.38
N THR A 81 1.99 -8.78 9.19
CA THR A 81 3.25 -8.17 9.65
C THR A 81 4.26 -8.08 8.51
N LEU A 82 5.14 -7.08 8.60
CA LEU A 82 6.22 -6.92 7.64
C LEU A 82 7.18 -8.12 7.73
N ALA A 83 7.45 -8.77 6.61
CA ALA A 83 8.36 -9.90 6.54
C ALA A 83 9.81 -9.45 6.72
N ASP A 84 10.60 -10.21 7.48
CA ASP A 84 12.06 -10.04 7.55
C ASP A 84 12.72 -10.65 6.32
N ILE A 85 12.68 -9.90 5.22
CA ILE A 85 13.35 -10.25 3.97
C ILE A 85 14.07 -9.03 3.40
N ALA A 86 15.13 -9.29 2.63
CA ALA A 86 15.80 -8.24 1.87
C ALA A 86 14.82 -7.62 0.85
N THR A 87 14.76 -6.30 0.84
CA THR A 87 14.01 -5.50 -0.14
C THR A 87 14.96 -4.55 -0.85
N HIS A 88 14.48 -3.85 -1.87
CA HIS A 88 15.24 -2.80 -2.55
C HIS A 88 15.57 -1.60 -1.63
N CYS A 89 14.94 -1.51 -0.45
CA CYS A 89 15.20 -0.47 0.55
C CYS A 89 16.44 -0.73 1.44
N ALA A 90 17.19 -1.81 1.21
CA ALA A 90 18.37 -2.15 2.01
C ALA A 90 19.35 -0.95 2.15
N PRO A 91 19.95 -0.74 3.34
CA PRO A 91 19.92 -1.61 4.53
C PRO A 91 18.66 -1.49 5.39
N ARG A 92 17.77 -0.53 5.08
CA ARG A 92 16.51 -0.33 5.80
C ARG A 92 15.48 -1.37 5.34
N ARG A 93 14.34 -1.36 6.04
CA ARG A 93 13.15 -2.14 5.68
C ARG A 93 12.03 -1.18 5.36
N CYS A 94 11.14 -1.61 4.47
CA CYS A 94 10.03 -0.81 4.02
C CYS A 94 8.84 -1.68 3.66
N LEU A 95 7.65 -1.13 3.87
CA LEU A 95 6.41 -1.60 3.27
C LEU A 95 6.25 -0.89 1.92
N HIS A 96 6.12 -1.66 0.85
CA HIS A 96 5.61 -1.18 -0.41
C HIS A 96 4.07 -1.24 -0.40
N TRP A 97 3.43 -0.10 -0.59
CA TRP A 97 1.98 0.03 -0.76
C TRP A 97 1.68 0.51 -2.17
N GLY A 98 1.05 -0.33 -2.96
CA GLY A 98 0.54 0.00 -4.30
C GLY A 98 -0.98 0.14 -4.29
N VAL A 99 -1.52 1.03 -5.11
CA VAL A 99 -2.96 1.13 -5.35
C VAL A 99 -3.23 1.06 -6.84
N ARG A 100 -4.21 0.24 -7.23
CA ARG A 100 -4.64 0.08 -8.62
C ARG A 100 -6.13 0.35 -8.78
N ASP A 101 -6.48 1.11 -9.80
CA ASP A 101 -7.84 1.29 -10.30
C ASP A 101 -7.93 0.67 -11.70
N GLY A 102 -8.71 -0.40 -11.85
CA GLY A 102 -8.65 -1.25 -13.03
C GLY A 102 -7.23 -1.79 -13.25
N GLU A 103 -6.56 -1.33 -14.32
CA GLU A 103 -5.17 -1.64 -14.66
C GLU A 103 -4.20 -0.47 -14.41
N THR A 104 -4.71 0.69 -14.00
CA THR A 104 -3.93 1.90 -13.77
C THR A 104 -3.44 1.95 -12.33
N TYR A 105 -2.14 2.17 -12.14
CA TYR A 105 -1.58 2.44 -10.83
C TYR A 105 -1.78 3.91 -10.46
N LEU A 106 -2.19 4.15 -9.21
CA LEU A 106 -2.37 5.47 -8.63
C LEU A 106 -1.27 5.74 -7.61
N ASP A 107 -0.95 7.02 -7.40
CA ASP A 107 -0.19 7.43 -6.23
C ASP A 107 -1.06 7.23 -4.96
N PRO A 108 -0.69 6.31 -4.05
CA PRO A 108 -1.46 6.08 -2.82
C PRO A 108 -1.56 7.32 -1.93
N MET A 109 -0.56 8.20 -1.96
CA MET A 109 -0.55 9.41 -1.12
C MET A 109 -1.67 10.36 -1.54
N SER A 110 -1.97 10.45 -2.84
CA SER A 110 -3.07 11.28 -3.37
C SER A 110 -4.46 10.92 -2.85
N LEU A 111 -4.61 9.74 -2.23
CA LEU A 111 -5.87 9.22 -1.71
C LEU A 111 -6.09 9.54 -0.22
N LEU A 112 -5.06 10.05 0.47
CA LEU A 112 -5.14 10.35 1.89
C LEU A 112 -5.81 11.72 2.15
N PRO A 113 -6.60 11.87 3.23
CA PRO A 113 -7.36 13.09 3.52
C PRO A 113 -6.53 14.39 3.59
N LEU A 114 -5.23 14.27 3.85
CA LEU A 114 -4.31 15.40 4.02
C LEU A 114 -3.74 15.94 2.70
N HIS A 115 -4.13 15.40 1.54
CA HIS A 115 -3.73 15.88 0.21
C HIS A 115 -4.86 16.61 -0.52
N GLY A 116 -5.80 17.19 0.23
CA GLY A 116 -6.67 18.25 -0.28
C GLY A 116 -5.87 19.51 -0.66
N PRO A 117 -6.45 20.46 -1.41
CA PRO A 117 -5.78 21.72 -1.70
C PRO A 117 -5.26 22.36 -0.40
N VAL A 118 -4.03 22.88 -0.43
CA VAL A 118 -3.51 23.69 0.67
C VAL A 118 -4.40 24.92 0.78
N VAL A 119 -5.31 24.93 1.76
CA VAL A 119 -6.14 26.10 2.06
C VAL A 119 -5.41 26.92 3.10
N LEU A 120 -4.96 28.11 2.72
CA LEU A 120 -4.51 29.11 3.69
C LEU A 120 -5.74 29.58 4.46
N LEU A 121 -5.70 29.49 5.79
CA LEU A 121 -6.71 30.13 6.62
C LEU A 121 -6.58 31.66 6.46
N PRO A 122 -7.70 32.40 6.42
CA PRO A 122 -7.65 33.84 6.52
C PRO A 122 -6.93 34.23 7.81
N LEU A 123 -6.11 35.27 7.74
CA LEU A 123 -5.62 35.92 8.96
C LEU A 123 -6.83 36.63 9.59
N ASP A 124 -7.07 36.38 10.88
CA ASP A 124 -8.00 37.21 11.64
C ASP A 124 -7.53 38.66 11.56
N GLU A 125 -8.45 39.60 11.25
CA GLU A 125 -8.16 41.04 11.24
C GLU A 125 -7.87 41.60 12.64
#